data_AF-A0A838TVS2-F1
#
_entry.id   AF-A0A838TVS2-F1
#
_cell.length_a   1.000
_cell.length_b   1.000
_cell.length_c   1.000
_cell.angle_alpha   90.00
_cell.angle_beta   90.00
_cell.angle_gamma   90.00
#
_symmetry.space_group_name_H-M   'P 1'
#
loop_
_entity.id
_entity.type
_entity.pdbx_description
1 polymer ?
#
loop_
_entity_poly.entity_id
_entity_poly.type
_entity_poly.pdbx_seq_one_letter_code
_entity_poly.pdbx_strand_id
1 'polypeptide(L)'
;MSEFLKPMPDGKAPGWKHTATTPDQTEQVVVDATAFSSRNDRMGTSVSYGQGPEGYDRWIVREPNGGGAVTVPYIRIDGELYVGVNKTQRSAAGGPVTEVPRGFSLPLESHDDTAAREFEEETGVTTLSQRIKDLGGRPVNPNTTFFQADARKREGVKFYGLELNKDEVTVLRESDNPQTRVYEFTPELKGKITAVNEKLDLREFDFITRIYLEIHLVDLHK
;
A
#
# COMPACT_ATOMS: atom_id res chain seq x y z
N MET A 1 -19.44 12.23 7.84
CA MET A 1 -19.48 11.03 8.70
C MET A 1 -19.79 9.83 7.82
N SER A 2 -19.08 8.72 7.98
CA SER A 2 -19.34 7.48 7.22
C SER A 2 -20.81 7.04 7.36
N GLU A 3 -21.43 6.58 6.28
CA GLU A 3 -22.80 6.04 6.29
C GLU A 3 -22.98 4.81 7.20
N PHE A 4 -21.86 4.22 7.64
CA PHE A 4 -21.82 3.03 8.47
C PHE A 4 -21.68 3.33 9.97
N LEU A 5 -21.44 4.60 10.34
CA LEU A 5 -21.29 5.00 11.73
C LEU A 5 -22.48 5.85 12.16
N LYS A 6 -22.94 5.60 13.39
CA LYS A 6 -23.87 6.48 14.09
C LYS A 6 -23.15 7.14 15.26
N PRO A 7 -23.65 8.28 15.77
CA PRO A 7 -23.16 8.79 17.05
C PRO A 7 -23.36 7.74 18.15
N MET A 8 -22.45 7.71 19.11
CA MET A 8 -22.58 6.87 20.29
C MET A 8 -23.87 7.22 21.06
N PRO A 9 -24.64 6.20 21.50
CA PRO A 9 -25.84 6.44 22.28
C PRO A 9 -25.55 7.12 23.62
N ASP A 10 -26.43 8.01 24.06
CA ASP A 10 -26.35 8.66 25.36
C ASP A 10 -26.28 7.63 26.50
N GLY A 11 -25.49 7.94 27.53
CA GLY A 11 -25.36 7.11 28.72
C GLY A 11 -24.56 5.81 28.52
N LYS A 12 -24.05 5.52 27.32
CA LYS A 12 -23.10 4.43 27.09
C LYS A 12 -21.66 4.94 27.18
N ALA A 13 -20.86 4.31 28.04
CA ALA A 13 -19.43 4.59 28.10
C ALA A 13 -18.74 4.09 26.82
N PRO A 14 -18.02 4.94 26.07
CA PRO A 14 -17.23 4.49 24.93
C PRO A 14 -16.04 3.64 25.39
N GLY A 15 -15.63 2.68 24.56
CA GLY A 15 -14.38 1.94 24.73
C GLY A 15 -13.15 2.81 24.43
N TRP A 16 -13.29 3.82 23.58
CA TRP A 16 -12.25 4.80 23.27
C TRP A 16 -12.37 6.05 24.16
N LYS A 17 -11.26 6.46 24.76
CA LYS A 17 -11.10 7.78 25.38
C LYS A 17 -10.51 8.74 24.36
N HIS A 18 -11.17 9.87 24.13
CA HIS A 18 -10.67 10.88 23.20
C HIS A 18 -9.99 11.98 24.00
N THR A 19 -8.84 12.42 23.53
CA THR A 19 -8.11 13.55 24.11
C THR A 19 -7.80 14.57 23.03
N ALA A 20 -7.94 15.85 23.34
CA ALA A 20 -7.50 16.95 22.49
C ALA A 20 -6.36 17.69 23.18
N THR A 21 -5.35 18.08 22.39
CA THR A 21 -4.30 18.97 22.87
C THR A 21 -4.80 20.40 22.79
N THR A 22 -4.55 21.20 23.82
CA THR A 22 -4.88 22.63 23.84
C THR A 22 -4.16 23.39 22.71
N PRO A 23 -4.69 24.55 22.26
CA PRO A 23 -4.07 25.31 21.15
C PRO A 23 -2.61 25.71 21.38
N ASP A 24 -2.20 25.89 22.63
CA ASP A 24 -0.83 26.22 23.05
C ASP A 24 0.07 24.97 23.22
N GLN A 25 -0.46 23.77 22.97
CA GLN A 25 0.25 22.48 23.03
C GLN A 25 0.76 22.06 24.40
N THR A 26 0.27 22.66 25.48
CA THR A 26 0.78 22.42 26.83
C THR A 26 0.01 21.34 27.61
N GLU A 27 -1.26 21.10 27.25
CA GLU A 27 -2.14 20.19 28.00
C GLU A 27 -2.94 19.28 27.06
N GLN A 28 -3.26 18.07 27.54
CA GLN A 28 -4.23 17.16 26.92
C GLN A 28 -5.49 17.10 27.78
N VAL A 29 -6.63 17.45 27.19
CA VAL A 29 -7.93 17.39 27.84
C VAL A 29 -8.75 16.23 27.28
N VAL A 30 -9.49 15.53 28.14
CA VAL A 30 -10.43 14.49 27.71
C VAL A 30 -11.63 15.16 27.05
N VAL A 31 -12.03 14.65 25.88
CA VAL A 31 -13.17 15.15 25.12
C VAL A 31 -14.23 14.06 25.05
N ASP A 32 -15.46 14.40 25.45
CA ASP A 32 -16.61 13.53 25.27
C ASP A 32 -17.11 13.61 23.82
N ALA A 33 -16.48 12.82 22.94
CA ALA A 33 -16.88 12.71 21.56
C ALA A 33 -17.82 11.51 21.36
N THR A 34 -19.05 11.76 20.93
CA THR A 34 -20.00 10.71 20.51
C THR A 34 -19.83 10.34 19.03
N ALA A 35 -19.30 11.26 18.23
CA ALA A 35 -18.88 11.02 16.85
C ALA A 35 -17.72 11.94 16.48
N PHE A 36 -16.86 11.49 15.58
CA PHE A 36 -15.80 12.31 15.00
C PHE A 36 -15.68 12.01 13.50
N SER A 37 -15.30 13.01 12.72
CA SER A 37 -15.05 12.87 11.30
C SER A 37 -13.97 13.87 10.91
N SER A 38 -12.92 13.39 10.25
CA SER A 38 -11.86 14.21 9.66
C SER A 38 -11.52 13.69 8.27
N ARG A 39 -10.94 14.56 7.45
CA ARG A 39 -10.53 14.26 6.07
C ARG A 39 -9.17 14.90 5.80
N ASN A 40 -8.29 14.15 5.16
CA ASN A 40 -7.10 14.68 4.52
C ASN A 40 -7.41 14.90 3.03
N ASP A 41 -7.63 16.15 2.62
CA ASP A 41 -8.03 16.45 1.24
C ASP A 41 -6.95 16.11 0.21
N ARG A 42 -5.66 16.21 0.58
CA ARG A 42 -4.54 15.88 -0.31
C ARG A 42 -4.49 14.38 -0.62
N MET A 43 -4.73 13.53 0.38
CA MET A 43 -4.74 12.08 0.20
C MET A 43 -6.12 11.54 -0.18
N GLY A 44 -7.18 12.32 -0.03
CA GLY A 44 -8.56 11.86 -0.18
C GLY A 44 -9.05 10.93 0.95
N THR A 45 -8.20 10.59 1.92
CA THR A 45 -8.52 9.69 3.04
C THR A 45 -9.38 10.38 4.08
N SER A 46 -10.36 9.65 4.62
CA SER A 46 -11.17 10.10 5.75
C SER A 46 -11.03 9.17 6.94
N VAL A 47 -11.11 9.74 8.14
CA VAL A 47 -11.10 9.01 9.41
C VAL A 47 -12.36 9.41 10.15
N SER A 48 -13.12 8.43 10.64
CA SER A 48 -14.35 8.65 11.40
C SER A 48 -14.38 7.77 12.62
N TYR A 49 -15.07 8.24 13.66
CA TYR A 49 -15.36 7.48 14.87
C TYR A 49 -16.84 7.56 15.21
N GLY A 50 -17.38 6.47 15.73
CA GLY A 50 -18.77 6.34 16.17
C GLY A 50 -19.14 4.89 16.42
N GLN A 51 -20.44 4.63 16.60
CA GLN A 51 -20.99 3.30 16.78
C GLN A 51 -21.13 2.59 15.43
N GLY A 52 -20.52 1.41 15.31
CA GLY A 52 -20.71 0.50 14.17
C GLY A 52 -22.02 -0.28 14.23
N PRO A 53 -22.42 -0.96 13.13
CA PRO A 53 -23.62 -1.81 13.10
C PRO A 53 -23.66 -2.91 14.17
N GLU A 54 -22.49 -3.38 14.60
CA GLU A 54 -22.26 -4.35 15.66
C GLU A 54 -22.58 -3.81 17.07
N GLY A 55 -22.77 -2.49 17.21
CA GLY A 55 -23.14 -1.83 18.47
C GLY A 55 -21.98 -1.37 19.34
N TYR A 56 -20.73 -1.64 18.95
CA TYR A 56 -19.51 -1.14 19.60
C TYR A 56 -19.01 0.15 18.94
N ASP A 57 -18.23 0.94 19.68
CA ASP A 57 -17.54 2.09 19.14
C ASP A 57 -16.28 1.68 18.38
N ARG A 58 -16.01 2.36 17.26
CA ARG A 58 -14.85 2.06 16.42
C ARG A 58 -14.35 3.26 15.64
N TRP A 59 -13.09 3.15 15.24
CA TRP A 59 -12.50 3.98 14.19
C TRP A 59 -12.70 3.33 12.83
N ILE A 60 -12.98 4.14 11.84
CA ILE A 60 -13.02 3.75 10.43
C ILE A 60 -12.13 4.70 9.64
N VAL A 61 -11.19 4.13 8.91
CA VAL A 61 -10.42 4.77 7.85
C VAL A 61 -11.06 4.39 6.52
N ARG A 62 -11.34 5.38 5.68
CA ARG A 62 -11.81 5.16 4.31
C ARG A 62 -10.85 5.84 3.35
N GLU A 63 -10.24 5.01 2.52
CA GLU A 63 -9.36 5.44 1.44
C GLU A 63 -10.17 6.03 0.28
N PRO A 64 -9.57 6.94 -0.51
CA PRO A 64 -10.12 7.33 -1.81
C PRO A 64 -10.48 6.09 -2.64
N ASN A 65 -11.63 6.12 -3.31
CA ASN A 65 -12.17 4.99 -4.09
C ASN A 65 -12.30 3.66 -3.31
N GLY A 66 -12.24 3.72 -1.97
CA GLY A 66 -12.45 2.60 -1.07
C GLY A 66 -11.34 1.54 -1.05
N GLY A 67 -10.14 1.87 -1.55
CA GLY A 67 -9.00 0.96 -1.50
C GLY A 67 -7.82 1.41 -2.35
N GLY A 68 -6.97 0.46 -2.69
CA GLY A 68 -5.78 0.68 -3.51
C GLY A 68 -5.47 -0.50 -4.42
N ALA A 69 -4.27 -0.50 -4.98
CA ALA A 69 -3.80 -1.55 -5.87
C ALA A 69 -2.51 -2.18 -5.35
N VAL A 70 -2.37 -3.47 -5.63
CA VAL A 70 -1.18 -4.27 -5.36
C VAL A 70 -0.75 -4.92 -6.66
N THR A 71 0.45 -4.61 -7.14
CA THR A 71 1.02 -5.22 -8.35
C THR A 71 2.01 -6.29 -7.93
N VAL A 72 1.83 -7.51 -8.42
CA VAL A 72 2.71 -8.65 -8.18
C VAL A 72 3.53 -8.92 -9.44
N PRO A 73 4.79 -8.47 -9.52
CA PRO A 73 5.69 -8.87 -10.59
C PRO A 73 6.05 -10.34 -10.42
N TYR A 74 6.06 -11.11 -11.50
CA TYR A 74 6.44 -12.51 -11.45
C TYR A 74 7.12 -12.98 -12.73
N ILE A 75 7.93 -14.03 -12.61
CA ILE A 75 8.61 -14.65 -13.75
C ILE A 75 8.74 -16.15 -13.54
N ARG A 76 8.67 -16.91 -14.63
CA ARG A 76 9.01 -18.34 -14.63
C ARG A 76 10.39 -18.58 -15.19
N ILE A 77 11.27 -19.22 -14.41
CA ILE A 77 12.62 -19.61 -14.83
C ILE A 77 12.81 -21.09 -14.47
N ASP A 78 13.14 -21.89 -15.47
CA ASP A 78 13.42 -23.33 -15.31
C ASP A 78 12.28 -24.11 -14.61
N GLY A 79 11.03 -23.71 -14.87
CA GLY A 79 9.82 -24.32 -14.30
C GLY A 79 9.35 -23.71 -12.98
N GLU A 80 10.19 -22.91 -12.33
CA GLU A 80 9.93 -22.31 -11.02
C GLU A 80 9.34 -20.90 -11.13
N LEU A 81 8.44 -20.51 -10.22
CA LEU A 81 7.84 -19.18 -10.16
C LEU A 81 8.58 -18.29 -9.15
N TYR A 82 9.09 -17.17 -9.64
CA TYR A 82 9.72 -16.13 -8.84
C TYR A 82 8.79 -14.91 -8.76
N VAL A 83 8.70 -14.29 -7.58
CA VAL A 83 7.90 -13.10 -7.32
C VAL A 83 8.82 -11.93 -6.99
N GLY A 84 8.61 -10.81 -7.67
CA GLY A 84 9.33 -9.56 -7.45
C GLY A 84 8.81 -8.82 -6.23
N VAL A 85 9.72 -8.42 -5.35
CA VAL A 85 9.44 -7.63 -4.16
C VAL A 85 10.46 -6.51 -4.02
N ASN A 86 10.03 -5.39 -3.48
CA ASN A 86 10.88 -4.27 -3.09
C ASN A 86 11.30 -4.42 -1.63
N LYS A 87 12.55 -4.04 -1.35
CA LYS A 87 13.00 -3.82 0.02
C LYS A 87 12.89 -2.34 0.36
N THR A 88 11.94 -2.00 1.22
CA THR A 88 11.59 -0.60 1.51
C THR A 88 11.80 -0.29 2.98
N GLN A 89 12.38 0.87 3.29
CA GLN A 89 12.44 1.37 4.65
C GLN A 89 11.06 1.93 5.04
N ARG A 90 10.38 1.30 6.02
CA ARG A 90 9.08 1.77 6.53
C ARG A 90 9.23 2.17 7.99
N SER A 91 9.26 3.48 8.25
CA SER A 91 9.38 4.03 9.61
C SER A 91 8.27 3.52 10.55
N ALA A 92 7.04 3.42 10.04
CA ALA A 92 5.90 2.88 10.77
C ALA A 92 6.03 1.37 11.10
N ALA A 93 6.83 0.62 10.34
CA ALA A 93 7.15 -0.78 10.63
C ALA A 93 8.41 -0.94 11.49
N GLY A 94 9.07 0.17 11.86
CA GLY A 94 10.29 0.17 12.67
C GLY A 94 11.55 -0.30 11.92
N GLY A 95 11.50 -0.44 10.59
CA GLY A 95 12.64 -1.01 9.86
C GLY A 95 12.38 -1.29 8.37
N PRO A 96 13.33 -1.98 7.71
CA PRO A 96 13.16 -2.43 6.35
C PRO A 96 12.13 -3.57 6.29
N VAL A 97 11.24 -3.51 5.29
CA VAL A 97 10.27 -4.56 4.98
C VAL A 97 10.45 -5.02 3.54
N THR A 98 10.00 -6.25 3.28
CA THR A 98 9.94 -6.82 1.93
C THR A 98 8.49 -6.87 1.50
N GLU A 99 8.15 -6.22 0.39
CA GLU A 99 6.77 -6.08 -0.08
C GLU A 99 6.70 -5.96 -1.59
N VAL A 100 5.56 -6.28 -2.18
CA VAL A 100 5.33 -6.01 -3.61
C VAL A 100 4.91 -4.54 -3.81
N PRO A 101 5.08 -3.97 -5.02
CA PRO A 101 4.61 -2.63 -5.34
C PRO A 101 3.13 -2.43 -5.01
N ARG A 102 2.83 -1.38 -4.25
CA ARG A 102 1.46 -1.13 -3.77
C ARG A 102 1.23 0.30 -3.35
N GLY A 103 -0.02 0.74 -3.42
CA GLY A 103 -0.40 2.01 -2.80
C GLY A 103 -1.89 2.31 -2.89
N PHE A 104 -2.26 3.45 -2.31
CA PHE A 104 -3.63 3.93 -2.28
C PHE A 104 -3.99 4.52 -3.64
N SER A 105 -5.25 4.36 -4.05
CA SER A 105 -5.74 5.12 -5.19
C SER A 105 -5.71 6.61 -4.89
N LEU A 106 -5.54 7.45 -5.90
CA LEU A 106 -5.78 8.88 -5.78
C LEU A 106 -7.26 9.21 -6.06
N PRO A 107 -7.78 10.37 -5.61
CA PRO A 107 -9.10 10.81 -6.01
C PRO A 107 -9.26 10.77 -7.54
N LEU A 108 -10.35 10.14 -8.01
CA LEU A 108 -10.67 9.96 -9.44
C LEU A 108 -9.76 9.00 -10.22
N GLU A 109 -8.76 8.39 -9.58
CA GLU A 109 -7.89 7.38 -10.20
C GLU A 109 -8.56 6.00 -10.22
N SER A 110 -8.48 5.29 -11.34
CA SER A 110 -8.94 3.90 -11.38
C SER A 110 -7.92 2.97 -10.71
N HIS A 111 -8.34 1.79 -10.25
CA HIS A 111 -7.39 0.82 -9.70
C HIS A 111 -6.29 0.40 -10.70
N ASP A 112 -6.60 0.39 -12.00
CA ASP A 112 -5.64 0.04 -13.05
C ASP A 112 -4.56 1.14 -13.16
N ASP A 113 -4.98 2.40 -13.14
CA ASP A 113 -4.08 3.56 -13.12
C ASP A 113 -3.24 3.59 -11.83
N THR A 114 -3.86 3.30 -10.68
CA THR A 114 -3.15 3.16 -9.40
C THR A 114 -2.08 2.07 -9.47
N ALA A 115 -2.40 0.89 -10.03
CA ALA A 115 -1.47 -0.23 -10.14
C ALA A 115 -0.24 0.12 -11.00
N ALA A 116 -0.49 0.83 -12.11
CA ALA A 116 0.56 1.34 -12.99
C ALA A 116 1.42 2.39 -12.30
N ARG A 117 0.80 3.45 -11.76
CA ARG A 117 1.52 4.55 -11.10
C ARG A 117 2.36 4.06 -9.92
N GLU A 118 1.78 3.29 -9.00
CA GLU A 118 2.50 2.79 -7.82
C GLU A 118 3.65 1.85 -8.21
N PHE A 119 3.46 1.03 -9.25
CA PHE A 119 4.56 0.22 -9.79
C PHE A 119 5.69 1.11 -10.33
N GLU A 120 5.37 2.15 -11.10
CA GLU A 120 6.37 3.08 -11.63
C GLU A 120 7.07 3.88 -10.54
N GLU A 121 6.35 4.36 -9.54
CA GLU A 121 6.92 5.13 -8.41
C GLU A 121 7.82 4.25 -7.53
N GLU A 122 7.35 3.04 -7.18
CA GLU A 122 8.06 2.16 -6.26
C GLU A 122 9.12 1.27 -6.92
N THR A 123 9.15 1.14 -8.25
CA THR A 123 10.22 0.39 -8.96
C THR A 123 11.05 1.25 -9.88
N GLY A 124 10.51 2.41 -10.29
CA GLY A 124 11.11 3.32 -11.26
C GLY A 124 11.14 2.81 -12.70
N VAL A 125 10.48 1.69 -13.00
CA VAL A 125 10.44 1.08 -14.33
C VAL A 125 9.14 1.46 -15.06
N THR A 126 9.19 2.54 -15.84
CA THR A 126 8.01 3.07 -16.56
C THR A 126 7.62 2.31 -17.82
N THR A 127 8.53 1.50 -18.37
CA THR A 127 8.28 0.79 -19.64
C THR A 127 7.42 -0.45 -19.47
N LEU A 128 7.21 -0.93 -18.24
CA LEU A 128 6.50 -2.19 -17.99
C LEU A 128 5.07 -2.01 -17.49
N SER A 129 4.68 -0.81 -17.05
CA SER A 129 3.37 -0.53 -16.45
C SER A 129 2.19 -0.89 -17.35
N GLN A 130 2.34 -0.70 -18.67
CA GLN A 130 1.32 -1.02 -19.67
C GLN A 130 1.03 -2.52 -19.80
N ARG A 131 1.87 -3.39 -19.23
CA ARG A 131 1.67 -4.85 -19.22
C ARG A 131 1.02 -5.36 -17.94
N ILE A 132 0.78 -4.49 -16.96
CA ILE A 132 0.10 -4.85 -15.71
C ILE A 132 -1.34 -5.23 -16.03
N LYS A 133 -1.79 -6.38 -15.50
CA LYS A 133 -3.13 -6.92 -15.75
C LYS A 133 -3.83 -7.24 -14.44
N ASP A 134 -5.13 -6.96 -14.37
CA ASP A 134 -5.99 -7.40 -13.27
C ASP A 134 -5.92 -8.94 -13.17
N LEU A 135 -5.60 -9.47 -11.99
CA LEU A 135 -5.61 -10.92 -11.73
C LEU A 135 -7.03 -11.45 -11.52
N GLY A 136 -8.02 -10.57 -11.55
CA GLY A 136 -9.42 -10.85 -11.36
C GLY A 136 -9.77 -11.03 -9.88
N GLY A 137 -10.92 -11.65 -9.65
CA GLY A 137 -11.47 -11.84 -8.31
C GLY A 137 -12.21 -10.62 -7.76
N ARG A 138 -12.57 -10.69 -6.49
CA ARG A 138 -13.23 -9.60 -5.77
C ARG A 138 -12.17 -8.78 -5.03
N PRO A 139 -12.27 -7.45 -5.01
CA PRO A 139 -11.42 -6.62 -4.15
C PRO A 139 -11.53 -7.08 -2.69
N VAL A 140 -10.42 -6.99 -1.97
CA VAL A 140 -10.32 -7.47 -0.58
C VAL A 140 -10.08 -6.32 0.38
N ASN A 141 -10.49 -6.48 1.63
CA ASN A 141 -10.11 -5.57 2.70
C ASN A 141 -9.23 -6.34 3.69
N PRO A 142 -7.90 -6.17 3.63
CA PRO A 142 -6.98 -6.96 4.48
C PRO A 142 -7.05 -6.57 5.96
N ASN A 143 -7.63 -5.41 6.29
CA ASN A 143 -7.78 -4.95 7.67
C ASN A 143 -9.19 -4.38 7.90
N THR A 144 -10.17 -5.28 8.00
CA THR A 144 -11.59 -4.94 8.22
C THR A 144 -11.88 -4.33 9.60
N THR A 145 -10.93 -4.41 10.54
CA THR A 145 -11.04 -3.80 11.86
C THR A 145 -11.05 -2.28 11.76
N PHE A 146 -10.17 -1.71 10.92
CA PHE A 146 -10.01 -0.25 10.84
C PHE A 146 -10.34 0.32 9.46
N PHE A 147 -10.13 -0.43 8.38
CA PHE A 147 -10.39 0.06 7.04
C PHE A 147 -11.79 -0.33 6.59
N GLN A 148 -12.43 0.56 5.86
CA GLN A 148 -13.74 0.35 5.27
C GLN A 148 -13.66 0.26 3.75
N ALA A 149 -14.30 -0.77 3.22
CA ALA A 149 -14.56 -0.97 1.80
C ALA A 149 -16.01 -1.45 1.62
N ASP A 150 -16.78 -0.77 0.78
CA ASP A 150 -18.13 -1.16 0.39
C ASP A 150 -18.11 -2.18 -0.77
N ALA A 151 -18.34 -3.45 -0.44
CA ALA A 151 -18.38 -4.54 -1.42
C ALA A 151 -19.44 -4.32 -2.53
N ARG A 152 -20.53 -3.59 -2.26
CA ARG A 152 -21.59 -3.27 -3.25
C ARG A 152 -21.07 -2.31 -4.32
N LYS A 153 -20.09 -1.47 -3.95
CA LYS A 153 -19.39 -0.54 -4.83
C LYS A 153 -18.10 -1.16 -5.40
N ARG A 154 -17.82 -2.43 -5.12
CA ARG A 154 -16.56 -3.12 -5.46
C ARG A 154 -15.33 -2.35 -4.95
N GLU A 155 -15.44 -1.77 -3.76
CA GLU A 155 -14.32 -1.17 -3.07
C GLU A 155 -13.42 -2.24 -2.43
N GLY A 156 -12.17 -1.88 -2.17
CA GLY A 156 -11.14 -2.73 -1.58
C GLY A 156 -9.84 -2.67 -2.37
N VAL A 157 -8.86 -3.42 -1.88
CA VAL A 157 -7.58 -3.64 -2.55
C VAL A 157 -7.77 -4.62 -3.70
N LYS A 158 -7.29 -4.26 -4.89
CA LYS A 158 -7.22 -5.14 -6.06
C LYS A 158 -5.80 -5.63 -6.31
N PHE A 159 -5.70 -6.84 -6.86
CA PHE A 159 -4.42 -7.45 -7.19
C PHE A 159 -4.22 -7.51 -8.69
N TYR A 160 -3.04 -7.09 -9.09
CA TYR A 160 -2.58 -7.07 -10.46
C TYR A 160 -1.33 -7.92 -10.60
N GLY A 161 -1.11 -8.43 -11.81
CA GLY A 161 0.06 -9.21 -12.16
C GLY A 161 0.87 -8.51 -13.22
N LEU A 162 2.19 -8.61 -13.10
CA LEU A 162 3.12 -8.22 -14.16
C LEU A 162 4.02 -9.42 -14.46
N GLU A 163 3.74 -10.10 -15.58
CA GLU A 163 4.63 -11.15 -16.07
C GLU A 163 5.88 -10.51 -16.68
N LEU A 164 7.04 -10.86 -16.14
CA LEU A 164 8.34 -10.44 -16.64
C LEU A 164 8.93 -11.49 -17.58
N ASN A 165 9.71 -11.03 -18.54
CA ASN A 165 10.46 -11.88 -19.44
C ASN A 165 11.86 -12.18 -18.87
N LYS A 166 12.47 -13.30 -19.28
CA LYS A 166 13.79 -13.72 -18.78
C LYS A 166 14.91 -12.75 -19.13
N ASP A 167 14.77 -12.01 -20.23
CA ASP A 167 15.69 -10.95 -20.66
C ASP A 167 15.48 -9.61 -19.93
N GLU A 168 14.44 -9.49 -19.10
CA GLU A 168 14.18 -8.31 -18.28
C GLU A 168 14.81 -8.39 -16.88
N VAL A 169 15.44 -9.52 -16.57
CA VAL A 169 16.09 -9.75 -15.27
C VAL A 169 17.51 -10.27 -15.45
N THR A 170 18.37 -9.94 -14.51
CA THR A 170 19.72 -10.49 -14.38
C THR A 170 19.91 -11.07 -12.98
N VAL A 171 20.87 -11.98 -12.83
CA VAL A 171 21.19 -12.54 -11.52
C VAL A 171 21.94 -11.49 -10.70
N LEU A 172 21.32 -11.07 -9.59
CA LEU A 172 21.96 -10.22 -8.59
C LEU A 172 22.88 -11.05 -7.69
N ARG A 173 22.41 -12.24 -7.28
CA ARG A 173 23.16 -13.14 -6.41
C ARG A 173 23.01 -14.58 -6.87
N GLU A 174 24.13 -15.16 -7.25
CA GLU A 174 24.26 -16.58 -7.54
C GLU A 174 24.20 -17.43 -6.26
N SER A 175 23.70 -18.65 -6.40
CA SER A 175 23.75 -19.67 -5.36
C SER A 175 23.62 -21.05 -5.99
N ASP A 176 24.34 -22.02 -5.42
CA ASP A 176 24.26 -23.44 -5.78
C ASP A 176 22.89 -24.03 -5.46
N ASN A 177 22.14 -23.41 -4.54
CA ASN A 177 20.73 -23.70 -4.33
C ASN A 177 19.87 -22.77 -5.20
N PRO A 178 19.19 -23.28 -6.26
CA PRO A 178 18.33 -22.48 -7.13
C PRO A 178 17.26 -21.68 -6.36
N GLN A 179 16.79 -22.21 -5.21
CA GLN A 179 15.79 -21.54 -4.37
C GLN A 179 16.29 -20.26 -3.69
N THR A 180 17.59 -19.99 -3.76
CA THR A 180 18.24 -18.84 -3.10
C THR A 180 18.86 -17.87 -4.08
N ARG A 181 18.69 -18.11 -5.39
CA ARG A 181 19.03 -17.15 -6.43
C ARG A 181 18.16 -15.91 -6.27
N VAL A 182 18.78 -14.75 -6.43
CA VAL A 182 18.10 -13.47 -6.42
C VAL A 182 18.30 -12.82 -7.76
N TYR A 183 17.19 -12.43 -8.38
CA TYR A 183 17.20 -11.69 -9.62
C TYR A 183 16.87 -10.23 -9.35
N GLU A 184 17.33 -9.36 -10.25
CA GLU A 184 16.99 -7.95 -10.28
C GLU A 184 16.70 -7.52 -11.71
N PHE A 185 16.02 -6.39 -11.89
CA PHE A 185 15.85 -5.81 -13.22
C PHE A 185 17.20 -5.54 -13.89
N THR A 186 17.26 -5.70 -15.21
CA THR A 186 18.45 -5.32 -15.99
C THR A 186 18.79 -3.83 -15.83
N PRO A 187 20.06 -3.44 -16.01
CA PRO A 187 20.47 -2.03 -15.98
C PRO A 187 19.66 -1.14 -16.93
N GLU A 188 19.28 -1.65 -18.09
CA GLU A 188 18.47 -0.92 -19.08
C GLU A 188 17.09 -0.55 -18.54
N LEU A 189 16.45 -1.48 -17.82
CA LEU A 189 15.14 -1.23 -17.19
C LEU A 189 15.23 -0.31 -15.98
N LYS A 190 16.32 -0.41 -15.21
CA LYS A 190 16.61 0.52 -14.11
C LYS A 190 16.99 1.93 -14.58
N GLY A 191 17.42 2.07 -15.83
CA GLY A 191 18.04 3.25 -16.42
C GLY A 191 17.17 4.52 -16.57
N LYS A 192 16.01 4.60 -15.90
CA LYS A 192 15.13 5.80 -15.91
C LYS A 192 14.88 6.42 -14.53
N ILE A 193 15.49 5.89 -13.48
CA ILE A 193 15.31 6.35 -12.08
C ILE A 193 16.32 7.44 -11.71
N THR A 194 17.52 7.37 -12.28
CA THR A 194 18.63 8.26 -11.93
C THR A 194 18.34 9.72 -12.27
N ALA A 195 17.62 10.01 -13.37
CA ALA A 195 17.34 11.39 -13.80
C ALA A 195 16.26 12.12 -12.97
N VAL A 196 15.37 11.39 -12.28
CA VAL A 196 14.34 11.97 -11.40
C VAL A 196 14.91 12.16 -9.99
N ASN A 197 15.66 11.17 -9.49
CA ASN A 197 16.33 11.25 -8.19
C ASN A 197 17.50 12.24 -8.15
N GLU A 198 18.14 12.56 -9.29
CA GLU A 198 19.18 13.60 -9.37
C GLU A 198 18.60 15.02 -9.50
N LYS A 199 17.37 15.17 -9.99
CA LYS A 199 16.69 16.48 -10.13
C LYS A 199 15.99 16.93 -8.86
N LEU A 200 15.54 15.98 -8.05
CA LEU A 200 15.08 16.22 -6.69
C LEU A 200 16.35 16.17 -5.82
N ASP A 201 16.84 17.31 -5.31
CA ASP A 201 17.99 17.33 -4.40
C ASP A 201 17.60 16.68 -3.06
N LEU A 202 17.48 15.35 -3.04
CA LEU A 202 17.02 14.55 -1.92
C LEU A 202 18.10 14.39 -0.83
N ARG A 203 19.20 15.16 -0.90
CA ARG A 203 20.19 15.21 0.18
C ARG A 203 19.61 15.76 1.50
N GLU A 204 18.46 16.44 1.45
CA GLU A 204 17.72 16.87 2.65
C GLU A 204 16.68 15.85 3.16
N PHE A 205 16.46 14.75 2.44
CA PHE A 205 15.60 13.65 2.88
C PHE A 205 16.45 12.39 3.06
N ASP A 206 16.81 12.06 4.30
CA ASP A 206 17.49 10.82 4.69
C ASP A 206 16.69 9.53 4.36
N PHE A 207 15.55 9.66 3.67
CA PHE A 207 14.74 8.60 3.09
C PHE A 207 15.16 8.32 1.63
N ILE A 208 16.44 8.06 1.37
CA ILE A 208 16.82 7.43 0.10
C ILE A 208 16.45 5.96 0.22
N THR A 209 15.21 5.62 -0.13
CA THR A 209 14.84 4.27 -0.50
C THR A 209 15.72 3.91 -1.69
N ARG A 210 16.77 3.12 -1.47
CA ARG A 210 17.38 2.40 -2.58
C ARG A 210 16.35 1.38 -3.03
N ILE A 211 15.52 1.79 -3.99
CA ILE A 211 14.54 0.93 -4.62
C ILE A 211 15.31 -0.12 -5.41
N TYR A 212 15.38 -1.33 -4.83
CA TYR A 212 15.77 -2.53 -5.54
C TYR A 212 14.57 -3.46 -5.50
N LEU A 213 14.02 -3.78 -6.68
CA LEU A 213 13.18 -4.94 -6.83
C LEU A 213 14.10 -6.17 -6.77
N GLU A 214 14.07 -6.88 -5.65
CA GLU A 214 14.63 -8.21 -5.51
C GLU A 214 13.54 -9.22 -5.89
N ILE A 215 13.84 -10.15 -6.78
CA ILE A 215 12.90 -11.20 -7.17
C ILE A 215 13.34 -12.49 -6.49
N HIS A 216 12.49 -13.01 -5.60
CA HIS A 216 12.76 -14.24 -4.86
C HIS A 216 11.88 -15.37 -5.34
N LEU A 217 12.35 -16.60 -5.15
CA LEU A 217 11.51 -17.77 -5.30
C LEU A 217 10.42 -17.76 -4.22
N VAL A 218 9.16 -17.96 -4.63
CA VAL A 218 8.07 -18.24 -3.69
C VAL A 218 7.62 -19.67 -3.94
N ASP A 219 7.90 -20.54 -2.98
CA ASP A 219 7.39 -21.92 -2.98
C ASP A 219 5.88 -21.89 -2.65
N LEU A 220 5.04 -22.13 -3.65
CA LEU A 220 3.57 -22.14 -3.50
C LEU A 220 3.02 -23.49 -3.03
N HIS A 221 3.88 -24.48 -2.76
CA HIS A 221 3.49 -25.86 -2.44
C HIS A 221 3.74 -26.26 -0.97
N LYS A 222 4.03 -25.31 -0.09
CA LYS A 222 4.09 -25.50 1.37
C LYS A 222 2.82 -25.00 2.06
#